data_AF-A0A3D2JDN6-F1
#
_entry.id   AF-A0A3D2JDN6-F1
#
_cell.length_a   1.000
_cell.length_b   1.000
_cell.length_c   1.000
_cell.angle_alpha   90.00
_cell.angle_beta   90.00
_cell.angle_gamma   90.00
#
_symmetry.space_group_name_H-M   'P 1'
#
loop_
_entity.id
_entity.type
_entity.pdbx_description
1 polymer ?
#
loop_
_entity_poly.entity_id
_entity_poly.type
_entity_poly.pdbx_seq_one_letter_code
_entity_poly.pdbx_strand_id
1 'polypeptide(L)'
;MREEHIMMSQSPKSPEQDDDFSTPWQPSWHGMQTQPFVVRATRPVSSLQPSQQLPTSSDTHSQHFRRRVQIFFKAVLRKVYQLLALALIIDLLLLFSRFMLHFFGITTSIFTSWAYQVTNPIIYPFDNLVSPIAYNGFSIDITTIIAAAASIVVFMIVRRLLQILFGK
;
A
#
# COMPACT_ATOMS: atom_id res chain seq x y z
N MET A 1 -3.45 -58.45 7.67
CA MET A 1 -2.51 -58.38 6.53
C MET A 1 -1.32 -57.56 6.98
N ARG A 2 -0.19 -58.26 7.17
CA ARG A 2 1.07 -57.76 7.73
C ARG A 2 2.15 -58.50 6.95
N GLU A 3 2.78 -57.79 6.03
CA GLU A 3 3.99 -58.13 5.26
C GLU A 3 4.93 -56.93 5.52
N GLU A 4 6.26 -56.98 5.66
CA GLU A 4 7.36 -57.83 5.21
C GLU A 4 8.45 -57.72 6.31
N HIS A 5 9.12 -58.77 6.80
CA HIS A 5 10.16 -59.60 6.18
C HIS A 5 11.36 -58.87 5.55
N ILE A 6 12.47 -58.91 6.31
CA ILE A 6 13.85 -59.28 5.92
C ILE A 6 14.93 -58.22 6.19
N MET A 7 15.88 -58.67 7.00
CA MET A 7 17.10 -58.04 7.48
C MET A 7 18.24 -58.04 6.45
N MET A 8 19.29 -57.27 6.79
CA MET A 8 20.72 -57.53 6.52
C MET A 8 21.21 -57.17 5.09
N SER A 9 22.38 -56.57 4.84
CA SER A 9 23.58 -56.31 5.65
C SER A 9 24.56 -55.43 4.82
N GLN A 10 25.55 -54.85 5.52
CA GLN A 10 26.84 -54.28 5.06
C GLN A 10 26.83 -52.88 4.43
N SER A 11 27.78 -51.97 4.61
CA SER A 11 28.84 -51.61 5.58
C SER A 11 29.45 -50.28 5.04
N PRO A 12 30.21 -49.46 5.81
CA PRO A 12 30.30 -48.01 5.62
C PRO A 12 31.30 -47.57 4.53
N LYS A 13 31.01 -46.47 3.84
CA LYS A 13 31.99 -45.75 3.01
C LYS A 13 32.46 -44.50 3.77
N SER A 14 33.75 -44.49 4.10
CA SER A 14 34.50 -43.42 4.78
C SER A 14 34.70 -42.18 3.87
N PRO A 15 35.07 -41.02 4.44
CA PRO A 15 35.00 -39.72 3.79
C PRO A 15 36.27 -39.38 3.00
N GLU A 16 36.12 -38.57 1.94
CA GLU A 16 37.23 -37.90 1.27
C GLU A 16 37.00 -36.39 1.38
N GLN A 17 37.88 -35.78 2.15
CA GLN A 17 37.97 -34.37 2.51
C GLN A 17 39.23 -33.87 1.80
N ASP A 18 39.06 -33.18 0.68
CA ASP A 18 40.17 -32.50 0.01
C ASP A 18 40.25 -31.06 0.52
N ASP A 19 41.32 -30.84 1.28
CA ASP A 19 41.79 -29.58 1.80
C ASP A 19 42.30 -28.70 0.65
N ASP A 20 41.78 -27.48 0.51
CA ASP A 20 42.52 -26.41 -0.16
C ASP A 20 42.31 -25.08 0.57
N PHE A 21 43.14 -24.86 1.58
CA PHE A 21 43.33 -23.55 2.19
C PHE A 21 44.78 -23.43 2.67
N SER A 22 45.61 -22.66 1.96
CA SER A 22 46.46 -21.57 2.50
C SER A 22 47.49 -21.02 1.49
N THR A 23 47.33 -19.75 1.13
CA THR A 23 48.29 -18.78 0.52
C THR A 23 49.59 -18.61 1.32
N PRO A 24 50.70 -18.03 0.76
CA PRO A 24 50.97 -16.59 1.00
C PRO A 24 51.92 -15.83 0.01
N TRP A 25 51.88 -14.48 0.06
CA TRP A 25 52.90 -13.47 -0.36
C TRP A 25 52.88 -12.86 -1.80
N GLN A 26 52.79 -11.52 -1.85
CA GLN A 26 53.11 -10.60 -2.99
C GLN A 26 54.65 -10.38 -3.14
N PRO A 27 55.17 -9.39 -3.91
CA PRO A 27 55.31 -9.19 -5.37
C PRO A 27 56.79 -9.02 -5.82
N SER A 28 57.12 -9.01 -7.13
CA SER A 28 58.40 -8.41 -7.61
C SER A 28 58.29 -7.73 -8.98
N TRP A 29 58.73 -6.47 -9.01
CA TRP A 29 58.89 -5.61 -10.18
C TRP A 29 60.30 -5.80 -10.79
N HIS A 30 60.50 -5.22 -11.99
CA HIS A 30 61.69 -5.19 -12.88
C HIS A 30 61.63 -6.23 -14.01
N GLY A 31 61.67 -5.91 -15.30
CA GLY A 31 61.89 -4.66 -16.02
C GLY A 31 62.62 -4.99 -17.32
N MET A 32 62.11 -4.59 -18.48
CA MET A 32 62.92 -4.35 -19.69
C MET A 32 62.11 -3.54 -20.71
N GLN A 33 62.60 -2.33 -20.94
CA GLN A 33 62.15 -1.36 -21.93
C GLN A 33 62.42 -1.84 -23.36
N THR A 34 61.52 -1.56 -24.29
CA THR A 34 61.85 -1.06 -25.64
C THR A 34 60.72 -0.13 -26.11
N GLN A 35 61.01 1.18 -26.17
CA GLN A 35 60.20 2.22 -26.84
C GLN A 35 60.63 2.31 -28.35
N PRO A 36 60.20 3.27 -29.21
CA PRO A 36 59.22 4.38 -29.08
C PRO A 36 58.33 4.69 -30.33
N PHE A 37 57.48 5.74 -30.20
CA PHE A 37 57.04 6.71 -31.25
C PHE A 37 56.00 6.21 -32.28
N VAL A 38 54.79 6.80 -32.41
CA VAL A 38 54.52 8.12 -33.05
C VAL A 38 53.33 8.86 -32.42
N VAL A 39 53.51 10.16 -32.24
CA VAL A 39 52.50 11.16 -31.85
C VAL A 39 51.58 11.48 -33.04
N ARG A 40 50.26 11.42 -32.87
CA ARG A 40 49.31 12.23 -33.65
C ARG A 40 48.20 12.79 -32.74
N ALA A 41 48.34 14.08 -32.47
CA ALA A 41 47.40 14.91 -31.74
C ALA A 41 46.11 15.11 -32.55
N THR A 42 44.96 14.93 -31.88
CA THR A 42 43.80 15.83 -31.86
C THR A 42 42.72 15.22 -30.97
N ARG A 43 42.79 15.48 -29.66
CA ARG A 43 41.59 15.76 -28.85
C ARG A 43 42.00 16.84 -27.85
N PRO A 44 41.33 18.00 -27.83
CA PRO A 44 41.65 19.03 -26.87
C PRO A 44 41.39 18.48 -25.47
N VAL A 45 42.43 18.51 -24.66
CA VAL A 45 42.36 18.38 -23.22
C VAL A 45 41.61 19.62 -22.73
N SER A 46 40.29 19.48 -22.52
CA SER A 46 39.56 20.38 -21.62
C SER A 46 40.06 20.08 -20.22
N SER A 47 41.13 20.79 -19.89
CA SER A 47 41.64 21.00 -18.57
C SER A 47 40.56 21.67 -17.69
N LEU A 48 40.61 21.34 -16.40
CA LEU A 48 40.15 22.18 -15.28
C LEU A 48 38.62 22.37 -15.13
N GLN A 49 37.94 21.36 -14.58
CA GLN A 49 37.13 21.53 -13.37
C GLN A 49 36.65 20.17 -12.86
N PRO A 50 37.34 19.51 -11.91
CA PRO A 50 36.59 18.88 -10.84
C PRO A 50 36.11 20.05 -9.99
N SER A 51 34.97 20.63 -10.35
CA SER A 51 34.10 21.16 -9.31
C SER A 51 33.82 19.94 -8.44
N GLN A 52 34.67 19.75 -7.42
CA GLN A 52 34.35 19.02 -6.22
C GLN A 52 33.12 19.75 -5.68
N GLN A 53 31.95 19.42 -6.22
CA GLN A 53 30.70 19.57 -5.51
C GLN A 53 30.92 18.66 -4.32
N LEU A 54 31.39 19.29 -3.26
CA LEU A 54 31.40 18.81 -1.91
C LEU A 54 30.10 18.01 -1.77
N PRO A 55 30.13 16.66 -1.67
CA PRO A 55 28.94 15.94 -1.31
C PRO A 55 28.62 16.48 0.09
N THR A 56 27.61 17.33 0.19
CA THR A 56 27.01 17.73 1.46
C THR A 56 26.65 16.43 2.15
N SER A 57 27.54 15.96 3.02
CA SER A 57 27.47 14.67 3.71
C SER A 57 26.27 14.57 4.66
N SER A 58 25.50 15.66 4.79
CA SER A 58 24.19 15.74 5.40
C SER A 58 23.06 15.11 4.57
N ASP A 59 23.23 14.89 3.27
CA ASP A 59 22.14 14.42 2.39
C ASP A 59 21.94 12.90 2.44
N THR A 60 22.97 12.12 2.75
CA THR A 60 22.88 10.66 2.72
C THR A 60 21.99 10.11 3.85
N HIS A 61 22.11 10.65 5.07
CA HIS A 61 21.34 10.16 6.22
C HIS A 61 19.85 10.54 6.12
N SER A 62 19.53 11.76 5.66
CA SER A 62 18.15 12.24 5.54
C SER A 62 17.38 11.50 4.44
N GLN A 63 18.05 11.11 3.34
CA GLN A 63 17.44 10.35 2.25
C GLN A 63 17.03 8.93 2.67
N HIS A 64 17.87 8.24 3.46
CA HIS A 64 17.53 6.91 3.97
C HIS A 64 16.34 6.96 4.94
N PHE A 65 16.29 7.98 5.81
CA PHE A 65 15.14 8.19 6.69
C PHE A 65 13.86 8.52 5.89
N ARG A 66 13.94 9.44 4.92
CA ARG A 66 12.79 9.79 4.06
C ARG A 66 12.22 8.60 3.31
N ARG A 67 13.07 7.71 2.76
CA ARG A 67 12.60 6.49 2.08
C ARG A 67 11.85 5.55 3.04
N ARG A 68 12.34 5.36 4.26
CA ARG A 68 11.66 4.54 5.28
C ARG A 68 10.31 5.15 5.68
N VAL A 69 10.27 6.47 5.88
CA VAL A 69 9.03 7.19 6.20
C VAL A 69 8.02 7.10 5.05
N GLN A 70 8.45 7.26 3.79
CA GLN A 70 7.57 7.13 2.63
C GLN A 70 6.95 5.74 2.50
N ILE A 71 7.73 4.68 2.75
CA ILE A 71 7.22 3.30 2.72
C ILE A 71 6.18 3.08 3.83
N PHE A 72 6.47 3.52 5.06
CA PHE A 72 5.54 3.43 6.17
C PHE A 72 4.27 4.25 5.90
N PHE A 73 4.43 5.47 5.42
CA PHE A 73 3.32 6.36 5.09
C PHE A 73 2.40 5.77 4.02
N LYS A 74 2.98 5.17 2.97
CA LYS A 74 2.22 4.45 1.94
C LYS A 74 1.45 3.26 2.51
N ALA A 75 2.03 2.53 3.48
CA ALA A 75 1.35 1.42 4.15
C ALA A 75 0.18 1.92 5.04
N VAL A 76 0.40 3.00 5.80
CA VAL A 76 -0.65 3.64 6.60
C VAL A 76 -1.77 4.16 5.72
N LEU A 77 -1.44 4.84 4.63
CA LEU A 77 -2.43 5.39 3.71
C LEU A 77 -3.29 4.29 3.08
N ARG A 78 -2.69 3.12 2.76
CA ARG A 78 -3.43 1.94 2.31
C ARG A 78 -4.44 1.47 3.37
N LYS A 79 -4.05 1.46 4.65
CA LYS A 79 -4.96 1.13 5.76
C LYS A 79 -6.07 2.17 5.92
N VAL A 80 -5.76 3.46 5.78
CA VAL A 80 -6.75 4.54 5.81
C VAL A 80 -7.78 4.36 4.69
N TYR A 81 -7.36 4.08 3.46
CA TYR A 81 -8.30 3.79 2.37
C TYR A 81 -9.18 2.57 2.64
N GLN A 82 -8.61 1.52 3.24
CA GLN A 82 -9.37 0.33 3.62
C GLN A 82 -10.42 0.64 4.70
N LEU A 83 -10.05 1.42 5.72
CA LEU A 83 -10.97 1.85 6.78
C LEU A 83 -12.05 2.78 6.23
N LEU A 84 -11.70 3.69 5.32
CA LEU A 84 -12.66 4.59 4.70
C LEU A 84 -13.67 3.80 3.85
N ALA A 85 -13.20 2.81 3.07
CA ALA A 85 -14.07 1.94 2.29
C ALA A 85 -14.99 1.10 3.20
N LEU A 86 -14.46 0.57 4.30
CA LEU A 86 -15.26 -0.12 5.31
C LEU A 86 -16.32 0.81 5.91
N ALA A 87 -15.96 2.04 6.24
CA ALA A 87 -16.88 3.04 6.77
C ALA A 87 -18.00 3.34 5.77
N LEU A 88 -17.69 3.50 4.47
CA LEU A 88 -18.71 3.67 3.43
C LEU A 88 -19.64 2.45 3.34
N ILE A 89 -19.09 1.23 3.40
CA ILE A 89 -19.89 0.01 3.36
C ILE A 89 -20.86 -0.01 4.55
N ILE A 90 -20.37 0.26 5.77
CA ILE A 90 -21.20 0.30 6.97
C ILE A 90 -22.28 1.37 6.85
N ASP A 91 -21.92 2.57 6.38
CA ASP A 91 -22.86 3.68 6.12
C ASP A 91 -23.98 3.24 5.16
N LEU A 92 -23.63 2.66 4.01
CA LEU A 92 -24.59 2.17 3.03
C LEU A 92 -25.47 1.05 3.59
N LEU A 93 -24.91 0.12 4.38
CA LEU A 93 -25.71 -0.92 5.06
C LEU A 93 -26.69 -0.29 6.05
N LEU A 94 -26.27 0.73 6.80
CA LEU A 94 -27.13 1.44 7.75
C LEU A 94 -28.27 2.16 7.03
N LEU A 95 -27.98 2.92 5.97
CA LEU A 95 -29.00 3.61 5.17
C LEU A 95 -29.94 2.61 4.50
N PHE A 96 -29.41 1.49 4.00
CA PHE A 96 -30.23 0.43 3.43
C PHE A 96 -31.14 -0.22 4.48
N SER A 97 -30.64 -0.47 5.69
CA SER A 97 -31.45 -1.00 6.79
C SER A 97 -32.56 -0.02 7.16
N ARG A 98 -32.26 1.28 7.22
CA ARG A 98 -33.23 2.35 7.45
C ARG A 98 -34.29 2.38 6.35
N PHE A 99 -33.87 2.29 5.09
CA PHE A 99 -34.78 2.24 3.95
C PHE A 99 -35.74 1.05 4.07
N MET A 100 -35.24 -0.14 4.40
CA MET A 100 -36.09 -1.33 4.60
C MET A 100 -37.06 -1.15 5.77
N LEU A 101 -36.59 -0.63 6.91
CA LEU A 101 -37.43 -0.34 8.07
C LEU A 101 -38.57 0.61 7.73
N HIS A 102 -38.28 1.68 6.98
CA HIS A 102 -39.27 2.64 6.53
C HIS A 102 -40.22 2.05 5.47
N PHE A 103 -39.66 1.26 4.53
CA PHE A 103 -40.41 0.59 3.46
C PHE A 103 -41.50 -0.33 4.02
N PHE A 104 -41.18 -1.12 5.04
CA PHE A 104 -42.13 -2.01 5.72
C PHE A 104 -42.93 -1.33 6.85
N GLY A 105 -42.70 -0.04 7.13
CA GLY A 105 -43.41 0.68 8.20
C GLY A 105 -43.05 0.24 9.62
N ILE A 106 -41.89 -0.37 9.83
CA ILE A 106 -41.44 -0.90 11.13
C ILE A 106 -40.76 0.22 11.92
N THR A 107 -41.55 1.08 12.57
CA THR A 107 -41.05 2.30 13.23
C THR A 107 -40.93 2.21 14.74
N THR A 108 -41.56 1.23 15.37
CA THR A 108 -41.76 1.19 16.84
C THR A 108 -40.71 0.38 17.61
N SER A 109 -39.82 -0.34 16.92
CA SER A 109 -38.78 -1.14 17.59
C SER A 109 -37.64 -0.27 18.11
N ILE A 110 -37.05 -0.69 19.23
CA ILE A 110 -35.87 -0.03 19.82
C ILE A 110 -34.69 -0.03 18.85
N PHE A 111 -34.56 -1.10 18.06
CA PHE A 111 -33.57 -1.21 17.00
C PHE A 111 -33.78 -0.14 15.92
N THR A 112 -35.04 0.08 15.52
CA THR A 112 -35.38 1.11 14.54
C THR A 112 -35.03 2.50 15.05
N SER A 113 -35.36 2.82 16.31
CA SER A 113 -35.05 4.11 16.91
C SER A 113 -33.55 4.39 16.92
N TRP A 114 -32.74 3.41 17.34
CA TRP A 114 -31.28 3.52 17.28
C TRP A 114 -30.78 3.71 15.85
N ALA A 115 -31.27 2.92 14.89
CA ALA A 115 -30.90 3.05 13.49
C ALA A 115 -31.22 4.45 12.94
N TYR A 116 -32.39 5.01 13.28
CA TYR A 116 -32.76 6.37 12.90
C TYR A 116 -31.86 7.41 13.54
N GLN A 117 -31.50 7.28 14.82
CA GLN A 117 -30.60 8.24 15.48
C GLN A 117 -29.22 8.29 14.81
N VAL A 118 -28.66 7.15 14.45
CA VAL A 118 -27.33 7.09 13.80
C VAL A 118 -27.39 7.64 12.38
N THR A 119 -28.46 7.38 11.64
CA THR A 119 -28.59 7.78 10.22
C THR A 119 -29.17 9.18 10.02
N ASN A 120 -29.84 9.76 11.02
CA ASN A 120 -30.45 11.09 10.91
C ASN A 120 -29.45 12.19 10.53
N PRO A 121 -28.24 12.31 11.12
CA PRO A 121 -27.28 13.35 10.73
C PRO A 121 -26.86 13.28 9.26
N ILE A 122 -26.81 12.07 8.68
CA ILE A 122 -26.44 11.85 7.28
C ILE A 122 -27.57 12.29 6.34
N ILE A 123 -28.82 12.11 6.77
CA ILE A 123 -30.02 12.40 5.98
C ILE A 123 -30.50 13.85 6.17
N TYR A 124 -30.18 14.46 7.30
CA TYR A 124 -30.55 15.83 7.67
C TYR A 124 -30.40 16.88 6.55
N PRO A 125 -29.28 16.94 5.79
CA PRO A 125 -29.15 17.93 4.71
C PRO A 125 -30.12 17.70 3.53
N PHE A 126 -30.71 16.51 3.43
CA PHE A 126 -31.68 16.14 2.41
C PHE A 126 -33.12 16.10 2.94
N ASP A 127 -33.30 16.34 4.24
CA ASP A 127 -34.60 16.26 4.87
C ASP A 127 -35.56 17.28 4.24
N ASN A 128 -36.80 16.87 3.98
CA ASN A 128 -37.83 17.64 3.29
C ASN A 128 -37.57 17.98 1.80
N LEU A 129 -36.52 17.44 1.15
CA LEU A 129 -36.36 17.62 -0.30
C LEU A 129 -37.45 16.91 -1.10
N VAL A 130 -37.85 15.73 -0.64
CA VAL A 130 -38.89 14.90 -1.28
C VAL A 130 -39.75 14.27 -0.20
N SER A 131 -41.06 14.42 -0.31
CA SER A 131 -41.99 13.74 0.59
C SER A 131 -42.01 12.23 0.31
N PRO A 132 -42.10 11.37 1.35
CA PRO A 132 -42.21 9.93 1.16
C PRO A 132 -43.45 9.57 0.32
N ILE A 133 -43.28 8.66 -0.64
CA ILE A 133 -44.37 8.21 -1.51
C ILE A 133 -44.94 6.92 -0.93
N ALA A 134 -46.24 6.91 -0.60
CA ALA A 134 -46.94 5.72 -0.18
C ALA A 134 -47.46 4.93 -1.40
N TYR A 135 -47.24 3.62 -1.43
CA TYR A 135 -47.72 2.73 -2.48
C TYR A 135 -48.16 1.38 -1.90
N ASN A 136 -49.44 1.05 -1.97
CA ASN A 136 -50.01 -0.23 -1.51
C ASN A 136 -49.59 -0.67 -0.10
N GLY A 137 -49.53 0.26 0.86
CA GLY A 137 -49.13 -0.01 2.24
C GLY A 137 -47.62 0.04 2.50
N PHE A 138 -46.79 0.22 1.47
CA PHE A 138 -45.37 0.50 1.58
C PHE A 138 -45.08 2.00 1.53
N SER A 139 -43.98 2.43 2.14
CA SER A 139 -43.54 3.84 2.09
C SER A 139 -42.13 3.97 1.53
N ILE A 140 -42.02 4.54 0.34
CA ILE A 140 -40.74 4.75 -0.35
C ILE A 140 -40.15 6.08 0.11
N ASP A 141 -39.09 5.99 0.91
CA ASP A 141 -38.31 7.15 1.35
C ASP A 141 -37.21 7.48 0.32
N ILE A 142 -37.55 8.37 -0.61
CA ILE A 142 -36.64 8.86 -1.66
C ILE A 142 -35.46 9.61 -1.04
N THR A 143 -35.66 10.28 0.10
CA THR A 143 -34.63 11.04 0.77
C THR A 143 -33.48 10.14 1.23
N THR A 144 -33.80 8.95 1.76
CA THR A 144 -32.78 7.96 2.12
C THR A 144 -31.98 7.47 0.89
N ILE A 145 -32.62 7.32 -0.27
CA ILE A 145 -31.93 6.95 -1.52
C ILE A 145 -30.98 8.07 -1.97
N ILE A 146 -31.43 9.33 -1.93
CA ILE A 146 -30.61 10.50 -2.26
C ILE A 146 -29.41 10.58 -1.32
N ALA A 147 -29.62 10.39 -0.01
CA ALA A 147 -28.55 10.40 0.98
C ALA A 147 -27.51 9.32 0.69
N ALA A 148 -27.93 8.10 0.32
CA ALA A 148 -27.00 7.03 -0.05
C ALA A 148 -26.16 7.38 -1.29
N ALA A 149 -26.78 7.95 -2.32
CA ALA A 149 -26.07 8.43 -3.49
C ALA A 149 -25.08 9.55 -3.14
N ALA A 150 -25.49 10.49 -2.29
CA ALA A 150 -24.64 11.57 -1.81
C ALA A 150 -23.46 11.06 -0.99
N SER A 151 -23.64 10.07 -0.11
CA SER A 151 -22.55 9.42 0.65
C SER A 151 -21.47 8.85 -0.29
N ILE A 152 -21.87 8.23 -1.41
CA ILE A 152 -20.92 7.73 -2.41
C ILE A 152 -20.14 8.88 -3.04
N VAL A 153 -20.81 9.97 -3.42
CA VAL A 153 -20.16 11.15 -4.01
C VAL A 153 -19.18 11.79 -3.04
N VAL A 154 -19.59 12.00 -1.78
CA VAL A 154 -18.73 12.55 -0.71
C VAL A 154 -17.52 11.65 -0.52
N PHE A 155 -17.70 10.33 -0.46
CA PHE A 155 -16.59 9.38 -0.36
C PHE A 155 -15.64 9.49 -1.55
N MET A 156 -16.15 9.61 -2.79
CA MET A 156 -15.31 9.79 -3.97
C MET A 156 -14.49 11.08 -3.89
N ILE A 157 -15.09 12.18 -3.42
CA ILE A 157 -14.42 13.46 -3.21
C ILE A 157 -13.33 13.32 -2.15
N VAL A 158 -13.65 12.77 -0.98
CA VAL A 158 -12.68 12.56 0.12
C VAL A 158 -11.54 11.66 -0.35
N ARG A 159 -11.84 10.57 -1.04
CA ARG A 159 -10.84 9.68 -1.63
C ARG A 159 -9.93 10.42 -2.60
N ARG A 160 -10.50 11.25 -3.48
CA ARG A 160 -9.74 12.04 -4.46
C ARG A 160 -8.86 13.10 -3.77
N LEU A 161 -9.37 13.77 -2.74
CA LEU A 161 -8.62 14.74 -1.95
C LEU A 161 -7.45 14.08 -1.21
N LEU A 162 -7.67 12.91 -0.59
CA LEU A 162 -6.61 12.11 0.03
C LEU A 162 -5.55 11.69 -1.00
N GLN A 163 -5.96 11.32 -2.21
CA GLN A 163 -5.03 10.98 -3.29
C GLN A 163 -4.22 12.20 -3.74
N ILE A 164 -4.81 13.38 -3.84
CA ILE A 164 -4.10 14.60 -4.24
C ILE A 164 -3.13 15.06 -3.15
N LEU A 165 -3.56 15.03 -1.88
CA LEU A 165 -2.77 15.49 -0.74
C LEU A 165 -1.54 14.60 -0.49
N PHE A 166 -1.68 13.30 -0.69
CA PHE A 166 -0.66 12.31 -0.32
C PHE A 166 -0.05 11.56 -1.51
N GLY A 167 -0.58 11.73 -2.71
CA GLY A 167 -0.14 11.07 -3.94
C GLY A 167 0.74 11.96 -4.83
N LYS A 168 1.54 12.83 -4.23
CA LYS A 168 2.61 13.57 -4.91
C LYS A 168 3.97 13.03 -4.48
#